data_AF-A0A2I1HVE9-F1
#
_entry.id   AF-A0A2I1HVE9-F1
#
_cell.length_a   1.000
_cell.length_b   1.000
_cell.length_c   1.000
_cell.angle_alpha   90.00
_cell.angle_beta   90.00
_cell.angle_gamma   90.00
#
_symmetry.space_group_name_H-M   'P 1'
#
loop_
_entity.id
_entity.type
_entity.pdbx_description
1 polymer ?
#
loop_
_entity_poly.entity_id
_entity_poly.type
_entity_poly.pdbx_seq_one_letter_code
_entity_poly.pdbx_strand_id
1 'polypeptide(L)'
;MFHGLRVNNIPHYKISYNTKYYVYPINNITKKGLNSIYNKFYFNLQDKKSKSLNVSKRQHARFEGLCKRVFKHSGIKEDRPVEDQLLAARQKSFLFQKGQILRKPLLHVRYKKKFVAPEDCYYTLQKPSIFLKYY
;
A
#
# COMPACT_ATOMS: atom_id res chain seq x y z
N MET A 1 -0.65 15.38 9.16
CA MET A 1 0.67 14.97 9.68
C MET A 1 0.94 13.51 9.35
N PHE A 2 2.20 13.17 9.04
CA PHE A 2 2.63 11.83 8.61
C PHE A 2 2.95 10.97 9.82
N HIS A 3 2.54 9.70 9.81
CA HIS A 3 2.91 8.75 10.86
C HIS A 3 3.77 7.63 10.27
N GLY A 4 5.10 7.81 10.31
CA GLY A 4 6.09 6.76 10.02
C GLY A 4 6.37 6.44 8.55
N LEU A 5 7.67 6.35 8.22
CA LEU A 5 8.20 5.79 6.97
C LEU A 5 8.81 4.43 7.28
N ARG A 6 8.42 3.39 6.54
CA ARG A 6 9.01 2.05 6.64
C ARG A 6 9.53 1.60 5.28
N VAL A 7 10.75 1.09 5.23
CA VAL A 7 11.28 0.41 4.04
C VAL A 7 10.95 -1.09 4.15
N ASN A 8 10.33 -1.65 3.12
CA ASN A 8 10.05 -3.08 3.04
C ASN A 8 10.94 -3.70 1.98
N ASN A 9 11.64 -4.76 2.35
CA ASN A 9 12.49 -5.52 1.45
C ASN A 9 11.84 -6.87 1.18
N ILE A 10 11.77 -7.29 -0.08
CA ILE A 10 11.37 -8.65 -0.45
C ILE A 10 12.59 -9.34 -1.08
N PRO A 11 13.37 -10.11 -0.28
CA PRO A 11 14.65 -10.66 -0.71
C PRO A 11 14.54 -11.61 -1.91
N HIS A 12 13.45 -12.39 -1.98
CA HIS A 12 13.24 -13.39 -3.03
C HIS A 12 13.16 -12.80 -4.44
N TYR A 13 12.64 -11.59 -4.56
CA TYR A 13 12.53 -10.84 -5.82
C TYR A 13 13.58 -9.72 -5.92
N LYS A 14 14.34 -9.50 -4.84
CA LYS A 14 15.31 -8.40 -4.66
C LYS A 14 14.72 -7.01 -4.97
N ILE A 15 13.45 -6.84 -4.64
CA ILE A 15 12.74 -5.57 -4.69
C ILE A 15 12.61 -4.96 -3.30
N SER A 16 12.54 -3.65 -3.24
CA SER A 16 12.19 -2.91 -2.03
C SER A 16 11.21 -1.80 -2.35
N TYR A 17 10.34 -1.47 -1.41
CA TYR A 17 9.44 -0.33 -1.53
C TYR A 17 9.20 0.33 -0.18
N ASN A 18 8.84 1.60 -0.23
CA ASN A 18 8.54 2.38 0.94
C ASN A 18 7.06 2.29 1.28
N THR A 19 6.77 2.32 2.58
CA THR A 19 5.44 2.44 3.14
C THR A 19 5.34 3.70 3.99
N LYS A 20 4.26 4.45 3.81
CA LYS A 20 3.91 5.59 4.67
C LYS A 20 2.47 5.47 5.14
N TYR A 21 2.19 5.93 6.36
CA TYR A 21 0.82 6.02 6.87
C TYR A 21 0.34 7.47 6.94
N TYR A 22 -0.93 7.67 6.59
CA TYR A 22 -1.59 8.97 6.61
C TYR A 22 -2.96 8.85 7.24
N VAL A 23 -3.31 9.82 8.06
CA VAL A 23 -4.67 9.94 8.61
C VAL A 23 -5.58 10.50 7.52
N TYR A 24 -6.78 9.93 7.39
CA TYR A 24 -7.82 10.53 6.54
C TYR A 24 -8.28 11.87 7.14
N PRO A 25 -8.48 12.92 6.33
CA PRO A 25 -9.11 14.14 6.81
C PRO A 25 -10.49 13.83 7.40
N ILE A 26 -10.88 14.54 8.46
CA ILE A 26 -12.20 14.38 9.12
C ILE A 26 -13.35 14.49 8.11
N ASN A 27 -13.22 15.38 7.11
CA ASN A 27 -14.18 15.54 6.01
C ASN A 27 -14.45 14.25 5.23
N ASN A 28 -13.48 13.34 5.12
CA ASN A 28 -13.71 12.07 4.43
C ASN A 28 -14.57 11.11 5.27
N ILE A 29 -14.57 11.26 6.59
CA ILE A 29 -15.40 10.45 7.50
C ILE A 29 -16.80 11.04 7.58
N THR A 30 -16.91 12.35 7.77
CA THR A 30 -18.20 13.05 7.93
C THR A 30 -18.96 13.19 6.61
N LYS A 31 -18.30 13.49 5.49
CA LYS A 31 -18.96 13.72 4.19
C LYS A 31 -18.96 12.50 3.27
N LYS A 32 -17.91 11.68 3.30
CA LYS A 32 -17.75 10.53 2.36
C LYS A 32 -18.04 9.17 3.00
N GLY A 33 -18.39 9.13 4.30
CA GLY A 33 -18.75 7.90 4.99
C GLY A 33 -17.62 6.88 5.15
N LEU A 34 -16.36 7.30 4.97
CA LEU A 34 -15.22 6.43 5.25
C LEU A 34 -15.12 6.18 6.75
N ASN A 35 -14.90 4.93 7.16
CA ASN A 35 -14.65 4.60 8.56
C ASN A 35 -13.16 4.34 8.84
N SER A 36 -12.32 4.09 7.84
CA SER A 36 -10.89 3.89 8.08
C SER A 36 -10.23 5.17 8.59
N ILE A 37 -9.43 5.05 9.65
CA ILE A 37 -8.70 6.20 10.22
C ILE A 37 -7.47 6.49 9.38
N TYR A 38 -6.74 5.44 9.01
CA TYR A 38 -5.47 5.53 8.32
C TYR A 38 -5.51 4.94 6.91
N ASN A 39 -4.70 5.51 6.05
CA ASN A 39 -4.27 4.93 4.79
C ASN A 39 -2.83 4.49 4.86
N LYS A 40 -2.56 3.37 4.22
CA LYS A 40 -1.22 2.88 3.93
C LYS A 40 -0.89 3.16 2.47
N PHE A 41 0.21 3.87 2.24
CA PHE A 41 0.74 4.14 0.92
C PHE A 41 1.94 3.26 0.66
N TYR A 42 2.02 2.68 -0.54
CA TYR A 42 3.18 1.95 -1.03
C TYR A 42 3.74 2.71 -2.23
N PHE A 43 5.04 3.01 -2.24
CA PHE A 43 5.66 3.82 -3.28
C PHE A 43 7.17 3.58 -3.33
N ASN A 44 7.86 4.18 -4.31
CA ASN A 44 9.31 4.07 -4.48
C ASN A 44 9.77 2.61 -4.58
N LEU A 45 9.19 1.87 -5.53
CA LEU A 45 9.67 0.53 -5.88
C LEU A 45 11.11 0.65 -6.43
N GLN A 46 12.01 -0.13 -5.88
CA GLN A 46 13.41 -0.19 -6.27
C GLN A 46 13.84 -1.64 -6.46
N ASP A 47 14.54 -1.89 -7.56
CA ASP A 47 15.19 -3.16 -7.83
C ASP A 47 16.63 -3.09 -7.35
N LYS A 48 16.98 -3.93 -6.39
CA LYS A 48 18.37 -4.07 -5.92
C LYS A 48 18.91 -5.33 -6.55
N LYS A 49 19.44 -5.30 -7.78
CA LYS A 49 19.93 -6.53 -8.44
C LYS A 49 21.09 -7.18 -7.68
N SER A 50 21.25 -8.49 -7.85
CA SER A 50 22.40 -9.20 -7.25
C SER A 50 23.66 -9.00 -8.06
N LYS A 51 24.81 -8.95 -7.38
CA LYS A 51 26.13 -8.89 -8.03
C LYS A 51 26.39 -10.15 -8.88
N SER A 52 25.90 -11.31 -8.43
CA SER A 52 25.96 -12.55 -9.21
C SER A 52 24.90 -12.54 -10.33
N LEU A 53 25.36 -12.66 -11.57
CA LEU A 53 24.51 -12.66 -12.77
C LEU A 53 23.45 -13.76 -12.74
N ASN A 54 23.83 -14.98 -12.38
CA ASN A 54 22.91 -16.13 -12.30
C ASN A 54 21.81 -15.91 -11.28
N VAL A 55 22.16 -15.35 -10.12
CA VAL A 55 21.19 -15.01 -9.07
C VAL A 55 20.27 -13.88 -9.53
N SER A 56 20.83 -12.85 -10.19
CA SER A 56 20.05 -11.74 -10.71
C SER A 56 19.03 -12.19 -11.78
N LYS A 57 19.44 -13.07 -12.71
CA LYS A 57 18.54 -13.65 -13.72
C LYS A 57 17.38 -14.40 -13.07
N ARG A 58 17.68 -15.26 -12.07
CA ARG A 58 16.65 -16.01 -11.33
C ARG A 58 15.69 -15.09 -10.57
N GLN A 59 16.20 -14.02 -9.95
CA GLN A 59 15.36 -13.05 -9.22
C GLN A 59 14.45 -12.28 -10.15
N HIS A 60 14.97 -11.86 -11.30
CA HIS A 60 14.18 -11.19 -12.32
C HIS A 60 13.06 -12.10 -12.86
N ALA A 61 13.39 -13.34 -13.25
CA ALA A 61 12.39 -14.31 -13.72
C ALA A 61 11.31 -14.59 -12.66
N ARG A 62 11.67 -14.66 -11.37
CA ARG A 62 10.70 -14.82 -10.27
C ARG A 62 9.78 -13.60 -10.13
N PHE A 63 10.33 -12.40 -10.26
CA PHE A 63 9.55 -11.16 -10.21
C PHE A 63 8.59 -11.07 -11.39
N GLU A 64 9.04 -11.36 -12.60
CA GLU A 64 8.16 -11.40 -13.78
C GLU A 64 7.06 -12.46 -13.63
N GLY A 65 7.40 -13.66 -13.16
CA GLY A 65 6.41 -14.69 -12.86
C GLY A 65 5.37 -14.26 -11.82
N LEU A 66 5.76 -13.44 -10.84
CA LEU A 66 4.83 -12.84 -9.88
C LEU A 66 3.91 -11.82 -10.57
N CYS A 67 4.44 -10.94 -11.42
CA CYS A 67 3.64 -9.98 -12.19
C CYS A 67 2.60 -10.70 -13.05
N LYS A 68 3.03 -11.69 -13.84
CA LYS A 68 2.15 -12.53 -14.68
C LYS A 68 1.04 -13.19 -13.86
N ARG A 69 1.39 -13.74 -12.69
CA ARG A 69 0.40 -14.34 -11.78
C ARG A 69 -0.64 -13.32 -11.31
N VAL A 70 -0.22 -12.13 -10.90
CA VAL A 70 -1.13 -11.06 -10.44
C VAL A 70 -2.08 -10.61 -11.57
N PHE A 71 -1.55 -10.44 -12.79
CA PHE A 71 -2.33 -10.04 -13.96
C PHE A 71 -3.31 -11.13 -14.40
N LYS A 72 -2.88 -12.39 -14.39
CA LYS A 72 -3.75 -13.54 -14.66
C LYS A 72 -4.92 -13.61 -13.67
N HIS A 73 -4.67 -13.43 -12.36
CA HIS A 73 -5.73 -13.42 -11.34
C HIS A 73 -6.61 -12.16 -11.33
N SER A 74 -6.31 -11.17 -12.15
CA SER A 74 -7.16 -10.00 -12.38
C SER A 74 -7.88 -10.06 -13.73
N GLY A 75 -7.74 -11.16 -14.48
CA GLY A 75 -8.42 -11.36 -15.77
C GLY A 75 -7.79 -10.56 -16.91
N ILE A 76 -6.58 -10.03 -16.73
CA ILE A 76 -5.87 -9.24 -17.73
C ILE A 76 -4.92 -10.15 -18.51
N LYS A 77 -5.01 -10.10 -19.86
CA LYS A 77 -4.07 -10.77 -20.76
C LYS A 77 -2.75 -9.99 -20.80
N GLU A 78 -1.62 -10.68 -20.97
CA GLU A 78 -0.28 -10.07 -20.95
C GLU A 78 -0.09 -8.97 -22.01
N ASP A 79 -0.81 -9.05 -23.14
CA ASP A 79 -0.75 -8.07 -24.26
C ASP A 79 -1.55 -6.78 -24.01
N ARG A 80 -2.14 -6.60 -22.84
CA ARG A 80 -2.95 -5.41 -22.52
C ARG A 80 -2.07 -4.16 -22.28
N PRO A 81 -2.60 -2.95 -22.54
CA PRO A 81 -1.88 -1.70 -22.31
C PRO A 81 -1.47 -1.54 -20.84
N VAL A 82 -0.40 -0.77 -20.61
CA VAL A 82 0.17 -0.54 -19.27
C VAL A 82 -0.87 0.00 -18.28
N GLU A 83 -1.83 0.79 -18.75
CA GLU A 83 -2.93 1.34 -17.95
C GLU A 83 -3.82 0.25 -17.32
N ASP A 84 -4.16 -0.76 -18.10
CA ASP A 84 -4.92 -1.91 -17.62
C ASP A 84 -4.12 -2.70 -16.59
N GLN A 85 -2.82 -2.88 -16.83
CA GLN A 85 -1.92 -3.50 -15.86
C GLN A 85 -1.85 -2.70 -14.56
N LEU A 86 -1.81 -1.37 -14.62
CA LEU A 86 -1.85 -0.49 -13.45
C LEU A 86 -3.16 -0.61 -12.68
N LEU A 87 -4.30 -0.73 -13.37
CA LEU A 87 -5.61 -0.95 -12.75
C LEU A 87 -5.68 -2.30 -12.03
N ALA A 88 -5.24 -3.39 -12.68
CA ALA A 88 -5.15 -4.70 -12.04
C ALA A 88 -4.23 -4.69 -10.82
N ALA A 89 -3.04 -4.12 -10.98
CA ALA A 89 -2.06 -4.00 -9.92
C ALA A 89 -2.65 -3.22 -8.74
N ARG A 90 -3.42 -2.16 -9.00
CA ARG A 90 -4.12 -1.39 -7.96
C ARG A 90 -5.17 -2.21 -7.23
N GLN A 91 -6.00 -2.97 -7.95
CA GLN A 91 -7.00 -3.86 -7.35
C GLN A 91 -6.37 -4.90 -6.42
N LYS A 92 -5.23 -5.47 -6.84
CA LYS A 92 -4.49 -6.49 -6.06
C LYS A 92 -3.47 -5.88 -5.07
N SER A 93 -3.39 -4.55 -4.98
CA SER A 93 -2.41 -3.85 -4.13
C SER A 93 -0.95 -4.26 -4.41
N PHE A 94 -0.58 -4.40 -5.68
CA PHE A 94 0.72 -4.90 -6.14
C PHE A 94 1.56 -3.81 -6.83
N LEU A 95 2.83 -3.67 -6.45
CA LEU A 95 3.78 -2.76 -7.11
C LEU A 95 4.64 -3.54 -8.10
N PHE A 96 4.67 -3.11 -9.36
CA PHE A 96 5.48 -3.74 -10.40
C PHE A 96 6.39 -2.79 -11.16
N GLN A 97 6.07 -1.49 -11.20
CA GLN A 97 6.84 -0.48 -11.93
C GLN A 97 7.39 0.60 -10.99
N LYS A 98 8.57 1.14 -11.36
CA LYS A 98 9.14 2.33 -10.70
C LYS A 98 8.21 3.54 -10.90
N GLY A 99 8.09 4.38 -9.87
CA GLY A 99 7.18 5.53 -9.87
C GLY A 99 5.71 5.19 -9.55
N GLN A 100 5.33 3.91 -9.53
CA GLN A 100 3.98 3.50 -9.15
C GLN A 100 3.71 3.81 -7.66
N ILE A 101 2.52 4.35 -7.39
CA ILE A 101 2.03 4.64 -6.04
C ILE A 101 0.70 3.92 -5.82
N LEU A 102 0.60 3.22 -4.70
CA LEU A 102 -0.63 2.56 -4.26
C LEU A 102 -1.10 3.10 -2.93
N ARG A 103 -2.42 3.24 -2.79
CA ARG A 103 -3.10 3.62 -1.56
C ARG A 103 -4.07 2.53 -1.14
N LYS A 104 -3.95 2.05 0.09
CA LYS A 104 -4.87 1.07 0.69
C LYS A 104 -5.36 1.56 2.07
N PRO A 105 -6.67 1.57 2.34
CA PRO A 105 -7.16 1.87 3.67
C PRO A 105 -6.78 0.76 4.66
N LEU A 106 -6.46 1.14 5.91
CA LEU A 106 -6.23 0.18 6.98
C LEU A 106 -7.56 -0.25 7.59
N LEU A 107 -8.06 -1.41 7.17
CA LEU A 107 -9.40 -1.88 7.53
C LEU A 107 -9.54 -2.30 9.01
N HIS A 108 -8.43 -2.60 9.69
CA HIS A 108 -8.43 -2.97 11.11
C HIS A 108 -8.36 -1.76 12.05
N VAL A 109 -8.01 -0.56 11.54
CA VAL A 109 -8.02 0.69 12.32
C VAL A 109 -9.10 1.59 11.74
N ARG A 110 -10.29 1.50 12.32
CA ARG A 110 -11.49 2.20 11.82
C ARG A 110 -12.32 2.78 12.94
N TYR A 111 -13.04 3.85 12.67
CA TYR A 111 -14.10 4.34 13.53
C TYR A 111 -15.26 3.35 13.57
N LYS A 112 -15.93 3.27 14.72
CA LYS A 112 -17.14 2.44 14.89
C LYS A 112 -18.31 2.97 14.05
N LYS A 113 -18.49 4.29 14.01
CA LYS A 113 -19.57 4.98 13.28
C LYS A 113 -19.05 5.62 11.99
N LYS A 114 -19.92 5.74 10.99
CA LYS A 114 -19.70 6.47 9.73
C LYS A 114 -20.51 7.77 9.75
N PHE A 115 -20.10 8.78 8.98
CA PHE A 115 -20.79 10.07 8.85
C PHE A 115 -20.89 10.91 10.12
N VAL A 116 -20.19 10.53 11.19
CA VAL A 116 -20.16 11.26 12.47
C VAL A 116 -18.74 11.77 12.68
N ALA A 117 -18.60 12.96 13.26
CA ALA A 117 -17.31 13.49 13.62
C ALA A 117 -16.65 12.56 14.64
N PRO A 118 -15.38 12.17 14.45
CA PRO A 118 -14.71 11.28 15.37
C PRO A 118 -14.41 11.99 16.70
N GLU A 119 -15.23 11.77 17.70
CA GLU A 119 -14.93 11.97 19.11
C GLU A 119 -13.92 10.92 19.64
N ASP A 120 -13.24 11.28 20.73
CA ASP A 120 -12.19 10.49 21.37
C ASP A 120 -12.60 9.07 21.79
N CYS A 121 -13.90 8.82 21.97
CA CYS A 121 -14.49 7.54 22.33
C CYS A 121 -14.72 6.57 21.15
N TYR A 122 -14.50 7.01 19.89
CA TYR A 122 -14.79 6.20 18.69
C TYR A 122 -13.61 5.42 18.11
N TYR A 123 -12.43 5.46 18.75
CA TYR A 123 -11.28 4.65 18.36
C TYR A 123 -11.53 3.17 18.72
N THR A 124 -11.38 2.25 17.76
CA THR A 124 -11.50 0.80 18.03
C THR A 124 -10.29 0.21 18.74
N LEU A 125 -9.18 0.94 18.81
CA LEU A 125 -7.96 0.59 19.53
C LEU A 125 -7.73 1.69 20.57
N GLN A 126 -7.33 1.33 21.80
CA GLN A 126 -6.84 2.32 22.76
C GLN A 126 -5.80 3.20 22.05
N LYS A 127 -6.00 4.52 22.12
CA LYS A 127 -5.09 5.49 21.50
C LYS A 127 -3.67 5.19 21.98
N PRO A 128 -2.68 5.04 21.08
CA PRO A 128 -1.28 5.03 21.50
C PRO A 128 -0.99 6.28 22.34
N SER A 129 -0.40 6.15 23.53
CA SER A 129 -0.16 7.27 24.48
C SER A 129 0.71 8.41 23.93
N ILE A 130 1.26 8.25 22.73
CA ILE A 130 2.01 9.25 21.95
C ILE A 130 1.14 10.42 21.44
N PHE A 131 -0.18 10.37 21.57
CA PHE A 131 -1.10 11.41 21.08
C PHE A 131 -1.36 12.58 22.04
N LEU A 132 -0.78 12.60 23.26
CA LEU A 132 -1.09 13.60 24.29
C LEU A 132 -0.17 14.84 24.32
N LYS A 133 0.76 15.02 23.38
CA LYS A 133 1.75 16.13 23.45
C LYS A 133 1.43 17.39 22.64
N TYR A 134 0.30 17.46 21.94
CA TYR A 134 0.00 18.60 21.06
C TYR A 134 -1.48 18.99 21.08
N TYR A 135 -2.02 19.20 22.29
CA TYR A 135 -3.12 20.16 22.50
C TYR A 135 -2.51 21.45 23.03
#